data_AF-A0A2W6IEM4-F1
#
_entry.id   AF-A0A2W6IEM4-F1
#
_cell.length_a   1.000
_cell.length_b   1.000
_cell.length_c   1.000
_cell.angle_alpha   90.00
_cell.angle_beta   90.00
_cell.angle_gamma   90.00
#
_symmetry.space_group_name_H-M   'P 1'
#
loop_
_entity.id
_entity.type
_entity.pdbx_description
1 polymer ?
#
loop_
_entity_poly.entity_id
_entity_poly.type
_entity_poly.pdbx_seq_one_letter_code
_entity_poly.pdbx_strand_id
1 'polypeptide(L)'
;MTISIPLAQALLQQVKSALDGGFIYIYAGPVPATADTALDMASAHTQVAKLEVAGQGLTFAAPVGNVLPKNPSEDWQGLIAFDGANAAAPNLSPSFYRFCAAGDDGRGATAGIRLQGTAGGPASNAAVLFSSDTVVANGTNSTGISIFNVVADQAS
;
A
#
# COMPACT_ATOMS: atom_id res chain seq x y z
N MET A 1 4.28 4.14 -25.40
CA MET A 1 5.44 3.25 -25.66
C MET A 1 5.05 1.87 -25.17
N THR A 2 5.30 0.83 -25.94
CA THR A 2 5.00 -0.55 -25.56
C THR A 2 6.30 -1.33 -25.49
N ILE A 3 6.45 -2.16 -24.47
CA ILE A 3 7.70 -2.90 -24.21
C ILE A 3 7.45 -4.40 -24.45
N SER A 4 8.48 -5.24 -24.32
CA SER A 4 8.32 -6.69 -24.47
C SER A 4 7.97 -7.34 -23.12
N ILE A 5 7.35 -8.52 -23.14
CA ILE A 5 7.06 -9.27 -21.90
C ILE A 5 8.34 -9.53 -21.09
N PRO A 6 9.46 -10.01 -21.69
CA PRO A 6 10.70 -10.18 -20.93
C PRO A 6 11.22 -8.88 -20.30
N LEU A 7 11.06 -7.74 -20.99
CA LEU A 7 11.48 -6.45 -20.44
C LEU A 7 10.58 -6.03 -19.27
N ALA A 8 9.25 -6.22 -19.33
CA ALA A 8 8.40 -5.96 -18.17
C ALA A 8 8.75 -6.88 -17.00
N GLN A 9 8.94 -8.18 -17.23
CA GLN A 9 9.32 -9.10 -16.17
C GLN A 9 10.64 -8.70 -15.51
N ALA A 10 11.63 -8.27 -16.29
CA ALA A 10 12.90 -7.78 -15.77
C ALA A 10 12.72 -6.52 -14.90
N LEU A 11 11.91 -5.55 -15.33
CA LEU A 11 11.61 -4.34 -14.56
C LEU A 11 10.83 -4.66 -13.27
N LEU A 12 9.80 -5.50 -13.37
CA LEU A 12 9.02 -5.94 -12.22
C LEU A 12 9.85 -6.76 -11.23
N GLN A 13 10.84 -7.51 -11.70
CA GLN A 13 11.79 -8.20 -10.83
C GLN A 13 12.64 -7.21 -10.01
N GLN A 14 13.01 -6.05 -10.57
CA GLN A 14 13.69 -4.99 -9.81
C GLN A 14 12.77 -4.37 -8.77
N VAL A 15 11.51 -4.10 -9.13
CA VAL A 15 10.49 -3.62 -8.19
C VAL A 15 10.31 -4.59 -7.02
N LYS A 16 10.21 -5.89 -7.32
CA LYS A 16 10.17 -6.96 -6.33
C LYS A 16 11.37 -6.91 -5.39
N SER A 17 12.59 -6.93 -5.94
CA SER A 17 13.81 -6.94 -5.12
C SER A 17 13.96 -5.71 -4.24
N ALA A 18 13.42 -4.56 -4.66
CA ALA A 18 13.51 -3.33 -3.89
C ALA A 18 12.43 -3.20 -2.79
N LEU A 19 11.29 -3.91 -2.92
CA LEU A 19 10.14 -3.80 -2.01
C LEU A 19 9.88 -5.05 -1.17
N ASP A 20 10.42 -6.21 -1.52
CA ASP A 20 10.33 -7.41 -0.68
C ASP A 20 10.87 -7.11 0.72
N GLY A 21 10.10 -7.52 1.73
CA GLY A 21 10.38 -7.22 3.14
C GLY A 21 9.87 -5.84 3.59
N GLY A 22 9.26 -5.07 2.69
CA GLY A 22 8.60 -3.81 3.00
C GLY A 22 7.20 -3.97 3.58
N PHE A 23 6.49 -2.85 3.73
CA PHE A 23 5.16 -2.80 4.33
C PHE A 23 4.23 -1.88 3.54
N ILE A 24 2.92 -2.18 3.60
CA ILE A 24 1.89 -1.25 3.10
C ILE A 24 1.32 -0.46 4.26
N TYR A 25 1.37 0.85 4.17
CA TYR A 25 0.73 1.78 5.08
C TYR A 25 -0.51 2.38 4.42
N ILE A 26 -1.63 2.31 5.10
CA ILE A 26 -2.91 2.87 4.65
C ILE A 26 -3.12 4.18 5.36
N TYR A 27 -3.52 5.21 4.62
CA TYR A 27 -3.70 6.56 5.15
C TYR A 27 -5.07 7.15 4.82
N ALA A 28 -5.58 7.95 5.74
CA ALA A 28 -6.70 8.87 5.56
C ALA A 28 -6.16 10.30 5.52
N GLY A 29 -6.60 11.09 4.53
CA GLY A 29 -6.20 12.48 4.35
C GLY A 29 -6.12 12.87 2.87
N PRO A 30 -5.61 14.08 2.56
CA PRO A 30 -5.31 14.46 1.19
C PRO A 30 -4.31 13.49 0.55
N VAL A 31 -4.55 13.03 -0.67
CA VAL A 31 -3.59 12.18 -1.39
C VAL A 31 -2.40 13.04 -1.81
N PRO A 32 -1.16 12.70 -1.39
CA PRO A 32 0.01 13.48 -1.77
C PRO A 32 0.28 13.40 -3.27
N ALA A 33 0.79 14.48 -3.87
CA ALA A 33 1.07 14.51 -5.32
C ALA A 33 2.11 13.46 -5.75
N THR A 34 3.05 13.11 -4.87
CA THR A 34 4.07 12.09 -5.11
C THR A 34 4.29 11.22 -3.87
N ALA A 35 4.87 10.04 -4.05
CA ALA A 35 5.25 9.16 -2.95
C ALA A 35 6.36 9.73 -2.04
N ASP A 36 7.14 10.70 -2.53
CA ASP A 36 8.22 11.38 -1.80
C ASP A 36 7.71 12.56 -0.96
N THR A 37 6.47 13.00 -1.18
CA THR A 37 5.89 14.12 -0.43
C THR A 37 5.71 13.73 1.04
N ALA A 38 6.23 14.53 1.96
CA ALA A 38 6.00 14.30 3.39
C ALA A 38 4.52 14.39 3.75
N LEU A 39 4.11 13.55 4.70
CA LEU A 39 2.76 13.60 5.26
C LEU A 39 2.73 14.56 6.44
N ASP A 40 1.77 15.48 6.45
CA ASP A 40 1.41 16.24 7.65
C ASP A 40 0.57 15.37 8.59
N MET A 41 1.26 14.55 9.39
CA MET A 41 0.65 13.67 10.37
C MET A 41 0.07 14.40 11.58
N ALA A 42 0.37 15.70 11.75
CA ALA A 42 -0.15 16.49 12.87
C ALA A 42 -1.53 17.07 12.55
N SER A 43 -1.76 17.47 11.29
CA SER A 43 -2.96 18.24 10.93
C SER A 43 -3.84 17.62 9.84
N ALA A 44 -3.29 16.82 8.92
CA ALA A 44 -4.02 16.43 7.71
C ALA A 44 -4.08 14.92 7.44
N HIS A 45 -3.09 14.17 7.93
CA HIS A 45 -2.94 12.75 7.61
C HIS A 45 -3.06 11.90 8.86
N THR A 46 -3.64 10.73 8.71
CA THR A 46 -3.76 9.71 9.75
C THR A 46 -3.44 8.36 9.14
N GLN A 47 -2.49 7.65 9.70
CA GLN A 47 -2.26 6.25 9.39
C GLN A 47 -3.43 5.45 9.95
N VAL A 48 -4.03 4.62 9.10
CA VAL A 48 -5.21 3.82 9.39
C VAL A 48 -4.81 2.39 9.78
N ALA A 49 -3.86 1.82 9.04
CA ALA A 49 -3.36 0.47 9.23
C ALA A 49 -1.95 0.34 8.65
N LYS A 50 -1.20 -0.64 9.16
CA LYS A 50 0.05 -1.13 8.58
C LYS A 50 -0.16 -2.61 8.28
N LEU A 51 -0.04 -2.99 7.00
CA LEU A 51 -0.15 -4.38 6.57
C LEU A 51 1.21 -5.06 6.60
N GLU A 52 1.20 -6.28 7.11
CA GLU A 52 2.34 -7.13 7.36
C GLU A 52 1.93 -8.61 7.30
N VAL A 53 2.90 -9.51 7.44
CA VAL A 53 2.69 -10.95 7.58
C VAL A 53 3.22 -11.37 8.94
N ALA A 54 2.33 -11.48 9.93
CA ALA A 54 2.68 -11.88 11.30
C ALA A 54 3.88 -11.08 11.88
N GLY A 55 3.85 -9.74 11.76
CA GLY A 55 4.93 -8.85 12.20
C GLY A 55 6.07 -8.67 11.19
N GLN A 56 6.12 -9.48 10.13
CA GLN A 56 7.17 -9.46 9.11
C GLN A 56 6.75 -8.70 7.86
N GLY A 57 7.75 -8.30 7.07
CA GLY A 57 7.54 -7.64 5.79
C GLY A 57 6.81 -8.49 4.76
N LEU A 58 6.19 -7.83 3.80
CA LEU A 58 5.42 -8.38 2.70
C LEU A 58 6.36 -8.85 1.57
N THR A 59 6.04 -9.94 0.88
CA THR A 59 6.80 -10.37 -0.30
C THR A 59 5.92 -10.58 -1.52
N PHE A 60 6.46 -10.30 -2.70
CA PHE A 60 5.79 -10.61 -3.96
C PHE A 60 6.08 -12.06 -4.40
N ALA A 61 5.26 -12.62 -5.27
CA ALA A 61 5.64 -13.80 -6.05
C ALA A 61 6.50 -13.38 -7.27
N ALA A 62 6.99 -14.35 -8.05
CA ALA A 62 7.73 -14.05 -9.27
C ALA A 62 6.84 -13.29 -10.29
N PRO A 63 7.38 -12.32 -11.05
CA PRO A 63 6.62 -11.64 -12.10
C PRO A 63 6.09 -12.61 -13.18
N VAL A 64 4.82 -12.47 -13.55
CA VAL A 64 4.17 -13.26 -14.61
C VAL A 64 3.61 -12.31 -15.65
N GLY A 65 4.12 -12.38 -16.89
CA GLY A 65 3.72 -11.44 -17.94
C GLY A 65 4.10 -10.01 -17.57
N ASN A 66 3.11 -9.14 -17.44
CA ASN A 66 3.29 -7.74 -17.03
C ASN A 66 2.80 -7.45 -15.61
N VAL A 67 2.60 -8.50 -14.81
CA VAL A 67 2.06 -8.40 -13.45
C VAL A 67 3.12 -8.89 -12.46
N LEU A 68 3.32 -8.12 -11.40
CA LEU A 68 3.98 -8.57 -10.17
C LEU A 68 2.90 -8.88 -9.14
N PRO A 69 2.58 -10.16 -8.92
CA PRO A 69 1.53 -10.55 -7.99
C PRO A 69 2.03 -10.59 -6.55
N LYS A 70 1.12 -10.30 -5.61
CA LYS A 70 1.28 -10.66 -4.20
C LYS A 70 1.67 -12.14 -4.05
N ASN A 71 2.49 -12.48 -3.06
CA ASN A 71 2.77 -13.87 -2.71
C ASN A 71 1.47 -14.56 -2.23
N PRO A 72 1.01 -15.63 -2.91
CA PRO A 72 -0.27 -16.27 -2.58
C PRO A 72 -0.22 -17.03 -1.24
N SER A 73 0.97 -17.34 -0.71
CA SER A 73 1.14 -18.04 0.57
C SER A 73 1.13 -17.11 1.78
N GLU A 74 1.03 -15.80 1.56
CA GLU A 74 1.04 -14.80 2.63
C GLU A 74 -0.35 -14.23 2.85
N ASP A 75 -0.77 -14.04 4.09
CA ASP A 75 -1.97 -13.26 4.40
C ASP A 75 -1.55 -11.84 4.76
N TRP A 76 -1.72 -10.91 3.81
CA TRP A 76 -1.38 -9.50 4.00
C TRP A 76 -2.48 -8.83 4.79
N GLN A 77 -2.21 -8.56 6.05
CA GLN A 77 -3.19 -7.99 6.97
C GLN A 77 -2.55 -7.02 7.95
N GLY A 78 -3.34 -6.11 8.48
CA GLY A 78 -2.89 -5.07 9.39
C GLY A 78 -3.97 -4.71 10.40
N LEU A 79 -3.56 -4.48 11.64
CA LEU A 79 -4.47 -3.97 12.66
C LEU A 79 -4.97 -2.57 12.26
N ILE A 80 -6.27 -2.33 12.42
CA ILE A 80 -6.83 -0.98 12.28
C ILE A 80 -6.55 -0.23 13.59
N ALA A 81 -5.56 0.66 13.54
CA ALA A 81 -5.13 1.50 14.64
C ALA A 81 -4.78 2.87 14.10
N PHE A 82 -5.55 3.88 14.50
CA PHE A 82 -5.38 5.24 14.00
C PHE A 82 -4.20 5.92 14.69
N ASP A 83 -3.31 6.50 13.90
CA ASP A 83 -2.18 7.28 14.38
C ASP A 83 -1.98 8.53 13.50
N GLY A 84 -1.91 9.71 14.13
CA GLY A 84 -1.81 11.01 13.45
C GLY A 84 -2.97 11.95 13.77
N ALA A 85 -3.29 12.85 12.83
CA ALA A 85 -4.13 14.02 13.03
C ALA A 85 -5.52 13.70 13.62
N ASN A 86 -6.09 12.55 13.27
CA ASN A 86 -7.42 12.13 13.68
C ASN A 86 -7.41 10.80 14.46
N ALA A 87 -6.37 10.55 15.28
CA ALA A 87 -6.21 9.32 16.05
C ALA A 87 -7.40 8.97 16.97
N ALA A 88 -8.16 9.98 17.43
CA ALA A 88 -9.33 9.81 18.29
C ALA A 88 -10.67 9.75 17.53
N ALA A 89 -10.66 9.78 16.18
CA ALA A 89 -11.88 9.72 15.40
C ALA A 89 -12.60 8.37 15.55
N PRO A 90 -13.95 8.35 15.59
CA PRO A 90 -14.72 7.11 15.74
C PRO A 90 -14.62 6.20 14.50
N ASN A 91 -14.40 6.79 13.32
CA ASN A 91 -14.14 6.10 12.07
C ASN A 91 -13.38 7.03 11.12
N LEU A 92 -12.73 6.43 10.12
CA LEU A 92 -12.05 7.15 9.04
C LEU A 92 -12.29 6.45 7.71
N SER A 93 -12.27 7.22 6.62
CA SER A 93 -12.25 6.69 5.26
C SER A 93 -10.80 6.64 4.75
N PRO A 94 -10.26 5.46 4.42
CA PRO A 94 -9.00 5.35 3.70
C PRO A 94 -9.04 6.13 2.38
N SER A 95 -7.89 6.66 1.98
CA SER A 95 -7.78 7.55 0.81
C SER A 95 -6.61 7.21 -0.11
N PHE A 96 -5.47 6.80 0.48
CA PHE A 96 -4.32 6.32 -0.27
C PHE A 96 -3.54 5.28 0.53
N TYR A 97 -2.64 4.59 -0.15
CA TYR A 97 -1.65 3.72 0.46
C TYR A 97 -0.24 4.10 0.02
N ARG A 98 0.75 3.72 0.83
CA ARG A 98 2.15 3.65 0.43
C ARG A 98 2.68 2.24 0.70
N PHE A 99 3.21 1.57 -0.31
CA PHE A 99 4.08 0.41 -0.11
C PHE A 99 5.50 0.95 0.04
N CYS A 100 6.09 0.86 1.22
CA CYS A 100 7.44 1.34 1.48
C CYS A 100 8.40 0.15 1.65
N ALA A 101 9.64 0.30 1.19
CA ALA A 101 10.71 -0.64 1.48
C ALA A 101 10.95 -0.80 2.99
N ALA A 102 11.66 -1.87 3.37
CA ALA A 102 11.97 -2.14 4.76
C ALA A 102 12.71 -0.95 5.42
N GLY A 103 12.28 -0.58 6.63
CA GLY A 103 12.86 0.55 7.39
C GLY A 103 12.29 1.93 7.04
N ASP A 104 11.39 2.03 6.06
CA ASP A 104 10.66 3.25 5.72
C ASP A 104 9.20 3.18 6.23
N ASP A 105 8.79 4.20 6.98
CA ASP A 105 7.43 4.32 7.54
C ASP A 105 6.46 5.07 6.61
N GLY A 106 6.96 5.61 5.50
CA GLY A 106 6.17 6.34 4.51
C GLY A 106 5.71 7.72 4.95
N ARG A 107 6.17 8.26 6.10
CA ARG A 107 5.71 9.57 6.61
C ARG A 107 6.60 10.73 6.16
N GLY A 108 7.91 10.51 6.17
CA GLY A 108 8.90 11.56 5.89
C GLY A 108 9.06 11.92 4.41
N ALA A 109 9.74 13.05 4.16
CA ALA A 109 10.15 13.52 2.83
C ALA A 109 11.33 12.72 2.22
N THR A 110 11.71 11.60 2.83
CA THR A 110 12.79 10.76 2.36
C THR A 110 12.45 10.17 0.99
N ALA A 111 13.39 10.24 0.05
CA ALA A 111 13.32 9.57 -1.26
C ALA A 111 13.52 8.05 -1.09
N GLY A 112 12.64 7.42 -0.32
CA GLY A 112 12.59 5.98 -0.12
C GLY A 112 11.98 5.29 -1.34
N ILE A 113 12.26 3.99 -1.50
CA ILE A 113 11.61 3.20 -2.53
C ILE A 113 10.16 2.96 -2.10
N ARG A 114 9.23 3.64 -2.77
CA ARG A 114 7.81 3.63 -2.44
C ARG A 114 6.93 3.44 -3.67
N LEU A 115 5.86 2.68 -3.53
CA LEU A 115 4.70 2.74 -4.43
C LEU A 115 3.58 3.51 -3.72
N GLN A 116 2.89 4.38 -4.45
CA GLN A 116 1.72 5.08 -3.94
C GLN A 116 0.55 4.88 -4.88
N GLY A 117 -0.63 4.69 -4.31
CA GLY A 117 -1.89 4.62 -5.06
C GLY A 117 -3.06 4.99 -4.18
N THR A 118 -4.24 5.11 -4.79
CA THR A 118 -5.48 5.39 -4.06
C THR A 118 -5.95 4.18 -3.28
N ALA A 119 -6.63 4.44 -2.17
CA ALA A 119 -7.28 3.45 -1.34
C ALA A 119 -8.69 3.94 -1.02
N GLY A 120 -9.67 3.04 -0.93
CA GLY A 120 -11.04 3.44 -0.61
C GLY A 120 -11.98 2.25 -0.51
N GLY A 121 -13.25 2.51 -0.21
CA GLY A 121 -14.26 1.45 -0.09
C GLY A 121 -14.67 0.84 -1.44
N PRO A 122 -15.65 -0.07 -1.44
CA PRO A 122 -15.93 -0.96 -2.57
C PRO A 122 -16.40 -0.23 -3.84
N ALA A 123 -16.88 1.01 -3.72
CA ALA A 123 -17.36 1.83 -4.84
C ALA A 123 -16.36 2.93 -5.28
N SER A 124 -15.17 3.00 -4.69
CA SER A 124 -14.24 4.13 -4.86
C SER A 124 -13.42 4.14 -6.16
N ASN A 125 -13.46 3.06 -6.96
CA ASN A 125 -12.53 2.81 -8.08
C ASN A 125 -11.04 2.96 -7.69
N ALA A 126 -10.72 2.81 -6.41
CA ALA A 126 -9.35 2.94 -5.91
C ALA A 126 -8.49 1.73 -6.33
N ALA A 127 -7.16 1.94 -6.34
CA ALA A 127 -6.21 0.86 -6.63
C ALA A 127 -6.23 -0.24 -5.55
N VAL A 128 -6.44 0.14 -4.28
CA VAL A 128 -6.71 -0.79 -3.17
C VAL A 128 -8.14 -0.58 -2.70
N LEU A 129 -8.93 -1.66 -2.73
CA LEU A 129 -10.32 -1.64 -2.30
C LEU A 129 -10.49 -2.29 -0.93
N PHE A 130 -11.19 -1.59 -0.05
CA PHE A 130 -11.68 -2.10 1.22
C PHE A 130 -13.11 -2.61 1.07
N SER A 131 -13.52 -3.51 1.96
CA SER A 131 -14.90 -4.03 2.01
C SER A 131 -15.92 -3.02 2.54
N SER A 132 -15.47 -1.87 3.05
CA SER A 132 -16.28 -0.79 3.61
C SER A 132 -15.66 0.57 3.27
N ASP A 133 -16.50 1.60 3.13
CA ASP A 133 -16.08 2.99 2.88
C ASP A 133 -15.44 3.65 4.12
N THR A 134 -15.76 3.14 5.31
CA THR A 134 -15.19 3.59 6.57
C THR A 134 -14.64 2.41 7.35
N VAL A 135 -13.55 2.65 8.08
CA VAL A 135 -12.98 1.70 9.03
C VAL A 135 -13.08 2.26 10.45
N VAL A 136 -13.07 1.36 11.43
CA VAL A 136 -13.17 1.70 12.85
C VAL A 136 -11.93 1.14 13.54
N ALA A 137 -11.18 2.01 14.21
CA ALA A 137 -10.11 1.57 15.09
C ALA A 137 -10.73 0.86 16.31
N ASN A 138 -10.28 -0.36 16.57
CA ASN A 138 -10.76 -1.15 17.71
C ASN A 138 -9.66 -1.96 18.39
N GLY A 139 -8.41 -1.78 17.94
CA GLY A 139 -7.24 -2.44 18.52
C GLY A 139 -7.26 -3.98 18.43
N THR A 140 -8.19 -4.58 17.69
CA THR A 140 -8.39 -6.04 17.65
C THR A 140 -8.67 -6.61 16.26
N ASN A 141 -9.38 -5.90 15.38
CA ASN A 141 -9.65 -6.36 14.02
C ASN A 141 -8.50 -6.01 13.07
N SER A 142 -8.05 -7.01 12.32
CA SER A 142 -7.21 -6.78 11.15
C SER A 142 -8.08 -6.51 9.91
N THR A 143 -7.62 -5.58 9.08
CA THR A 143 -8.05 -5.48 7.69
C THR A 143 -6.97 -6.11 6.81
N GLY A 144 -7.39 -6.78 5.74
CA GLY A 144 -6.47 -7.46 4.83
C GLY A 144 -6.78 -7.15 3.38
N ILE A 145 -5.77 -7.34 2.54
CA ILE A 145 -5.91 -7.20 1.08
C ILE A 145 -5.79 -8.60 0.47
N SER A 146 -6.87 -9.05 -0.19
CA SER A 146 -6.90 -10.34 -0.87
C SER A 146 -6.16 -10.31 -2.21
N ILE A 147 -6.15 -9.17 -2.91
CA ILE A 147 -5.52 -9.01 -4.23
C ILE A 147 -4.74 -7.69 -4.27
N PHE A 148 -3.45 -7.79 -4.62
CA PHE A 148 -2.60 -6.65 -4.92
C PHE A 148 -1.64 -7.02 -6.05
N ASN A 149 -1.64 -6.23 -7.11
CA ASN A 149 -0.83 -6.46 -8.30
C ASN A 149 -0.17 -5.15 -8.73
N VAL A 150 1.11 -5.18 -9.04
CA VAL A 150 1.78 -4.09 -9.77
C VAL A 150 1.78 -4.46 -11.25
N VAL A 151 1.30 -3.54 -12.10
CA VAL A 151 1.18 -3.79 -13.54
C VAL A 151 2.11 -2.84 -14.29
N ALA A 152 2.89 -3.39 -15.23
CA ALA A 152 3.64 -2.60 -16.20
C ALA A 152 2.80 -2.43 -17.48
N ASP A 153 2.72 -1.20 -18.00
CA ASP A 153 2.02 -0.93 -19.26
C ASP A 153 2.68 -1.66 -20.44
N GLN A 154 1.85 -2.33 -21.25
CA GLN A 154 2.30 -3.16 -22.37
C GLN A 154 1.38 -3.09 -23.58
N ALA A 155 1.91 -3.50 -24.74
CA ALA A 155 1.07 -3.79 -25.90
C ALA A 155 0.21 -5.02 -25.59
N SER A 156 -1.06 -4.94 -25.97
CA SER A 156 -1.98 -6.09 -26.06
C SER A 156 -1.45 -7.17 -26.99
#